data_AF-A0A2Z3H9D9-F1
#
_entry.id   AF-A0A2Z3H9D9-F1
#
_cell.length_a   1.000
_cell.length_b   1.000
_cell.length_c   1.000
_cell.angle_alpha   90.00
_cell.angle_beta   90.00
_cell.angle_gamma   90.00
#
_symmetry.space_group_name_H-M   'P 1'
#
loop_
_entity.id
_entity.type
_entity.pdbx_description
1 polymer ?
#
loop_
_entity_poly.entity_id
_entity_poly.type
_entity_poly.pdbx_seq_one_letter_code
_entity_poly.pdbx_strand_id
1 'polypeptide(L)'
;MALREVSRLVELLTGVTLTRLQCSPRGTCLDLSVSDPQSLAWLAHDMCANDVRFLATVDWCRLSCRGTLRAEPGDIVYQAEFPGPREAGPGESPTALQILGIGLTHELRDRGTLKEQEATWLLELFHNRAER
;
A
#
# COMPACT_ATOMS: atom_id res chain seq x y z
N MET A 1 -11.99 9.12 -1.66
CA MET A 1 -11.63 8.61 -3.00
C MET A 1 -10.21 8.05 -3.06
N ALA A 2 -9.17 8.73 -2.51
CA ALA A 2 -7.78 8.26 -2.58
C ALA A 2 -7.58 6.83 -2.07
N LEU A 3 -8.22 6.48 -0.95
CA LEU A 3 -8.15 5.11 -0.43
C LEU A 3 -8.67 4.05 -1.40
N ARG A 4 -9.74 4.34 -2.15
CA ARG A 4 -10.29 3.42 -3.15
C ARG A 4 -9.32 3.23 -4.29
N GLU A 5 -8.68 4.31 -4.75
CA GLU A 5 -7.67 4.23 -5.82
C GLU A 5 -6.40 3.53 -5.36
N VAL A 6 -5.93 3.79 -4.14
CA VAL A 6 -4.79 3.05 -3.57
C VAL A 6 -5.10 1.56 -3.47
N SER A 7 -6.27 1.17 -2.97
CA SER A 7 -6.69 -0.24 -2.97
C SER A 7 -6.71 -0.83 -4.37
N ARG A 8 -7.25 -0.10 -5.36
CA ARG A 8 -7.27 -0.53 -6.76
C ARG A 8 -5.86 -0.71 -7.32
N LEU A 9 -4.96 0.24 -7.08
CA LEU A 9 -3.59 0.22 -7.58
C LEU A 9 -2.76 -0.92 -6.94
N VAL A 10 -2.94 -1.17 -5.65
CA VAL A 10 -2.29 -2.31 -4.97
C VAL A 10 -2.67 -3.64 -5.64
N GLU A 11 -3.94 -3.83 -6.01
CA GLU A 11 -4.42 -5.03 -6.69
C GLU A 11 -3.90 -5.17 -8.14
N LEU A 12 -3.31 -4.11 -8.72
CA LEU A 12 -2.65 -4.17 -10.03
C LEU A 12 -1.19 -4.63 -9.94
N LEU A 13 -0.58 -4.63 -8.76
CA LEU A 13 0.77 -5.16 -8.57
C LEU A 13 0.75 -6.69 -8.63
N THR A 14 1.61 -7.24 -9.49
CA THR A 14 1.78 -8.68 -9.63
C THR A 14 2.08 -9.33 -8.28
N GLY A 15 1.28 -10.33 -7.90
CA GLY A 15 1.51 -11.11 -6.69
C GLY A 15 1.30 -10.33 -5.38
N VAL A 16 0.60 -9.18 -5.42
CA VAL A 16 0.18 -8.46 -4.22
C VAL A 16 -1.34 -8.54 -4.09
N THR A 17 -1.83 -8.74 -2.87
CA THR A 17 -3.26 -8.73 -2.55
C THR A 17 -3.50 -7.98 -1.27
N LEU A 18 -4.46 -7.06 -1.27
CA LEU A 18 -4.91 -6.35 -0.07
C LEU A 18 -5.86 -7.25 0.72
N THR A 19 -5.36 -7.79 1.84
CA THR A 19 -6.13 -8.71 2.68
C THR A 19 -7.01 -8.00 3.69
N ARG A 20 -6.56 -6.84 4.19
CA ARG A 20 -7.33 -6.02 5.12
C ARG A 20 -6.96 -4.55 4.98
N LEU A 21 -7.96 -3.71 5.19
CA LEU A 21 -7.83 -2.27 5.27
C LEU A 21 -8.51 -1.78 6.54
N GLN A 22 -7.77 -1.10 7.39
CA GLN A 22 -8.29 -0.50 8.61
C GLN A 22 -8.00 1.01 8.60
N CYS A 23 -9.02 1.82 8.81
CA CYS A 23 -8.87 3.25 9.01
C CYS A 23 -9.26 3.61 10.43
N SER A 24 -8.41 4.37 11.10
CA SER A 24 -8.69 4.94 12.42
C SER A 24 -8.27 6.41 12.45
N PRO A 25 -8.71 7.19 13.46
CA PRO A 25 -8.20 8.54 13.68
C PRO A 25 -6.68 8.60 13.91
N ARG A 26 -6.05 7.48 14.28
CA ARG A 26 -4.60 7.38 14.55
C ARG A 26 -3.78 7.07 13.30
N GLY A 27 -4.42 6.63 12.22
CA GLY A 27 -3.72 6.19 11.01
C GLY A 27 -4.53 5.22 10.16
N THR A 28 -3.96 4.92 8.99
CA THR A 28 -4.45 3.88 8.08
C THR A 28 -3.49 2.69 8.11
N CYS A 29 -4.04 1.49 8.07
CA CYS A 29 -3.29 0.25 8.08
C CYS A 29 -3.72 -0.63 6.90
N LEU A 30 -2.75 -1.07 6.11
CA LEU A 30 -2.94 -1.99 4.99
C LEU A 30 -2.26 -3.32 5.32
N ASP A 31 -3.02 -4.41 5.37
CA ASP A 31 -2.48 -5.76 5.49
C ASP A 31 -2.42 -6.37 4.09
N LEU A 32 -1.22 -6.74 3.66
CA LEU A 32 -0.90 -7.22 2.32
C LEU A 32 -0.43 -8.67 2.39
N SER A 33 -0.89 -9.47 1.42
CA SER A 33 -0.27 -10.75 1.06
C SER A 33 0.61 -10.51 -0.16
N VAL A 34 1.88 -10.89 -0.10
CA VAL A 34 2.83 -10.69 -1.19
C VAL A 34 3.51 -12.01 -1.55
N SER A 35 3.28 -12.49 -2.76
CA SER A 35 3.87 -13.72 -3.31
C SER A 35 4.96 -13.47 -4.35
N ASP A 36 5.06 -12.25 -4.88
CA ASP A 36 6.09 -11.83 -5.83
C ASP A 36 7.25 -11.09 -5.12
N PRO A 37 8.49 -11.62 -5.13
CA PRO A 37 9.62 -10.99 -4.46
C PRO A 37 9.99 -9.61 -5.00
N GLN A 38 9.77 -9.33 -6.29
CA GLN A 38 10.09 -8.02 -6.88
C GLN A 38 9.14 -6.95 -6.35
N SER A 39 7.84 -7.25 -6.29
CA SER A 39 6.82 -6.35 -5.75
C SER A 39 7.00 -6.15 -4.24
N LEU A 40 7.46 -7.17 -3.49
CA LEU A 40 7.84 -7.00 -2.09
C LEU A 40 9.04 -6.05 -1.92
N ALA A 41 10.09 -6.22 -2.71
CA ALA A 41 11.29 -5.39 -2.64
C ALA A 41 10.97 -3.92 -2.97
N TRP A 42 10.15 -3.70 -4.00
CA TRP A 42 9.67 -2.37 -4.36
C TRP A 42 8.83 -1.75 -3.23
N LEU A 43 7.83 -2.48 -2.71
CA LEU A 43 7.01 -2.00 -1.59
C LEU A 43 7.88 -1.65 -0.38
N ALA A 44 8.82 -2.51 0.01
CA ALA A 44 9.70 -2.24 1.13
C ALA A 44 10.58 -0.99 0.90
N HIS A 45 11.07 -0.79 -0.32
CA HIS A 45 11.84 0.40 -0.69
C HIS A 45 11.00 1.67 -0.63
N ASP A 46 9.84 1.68 -1.28
CA ASP A 46 8.95 2.84 -1.34
C ASP A 46 8.42 3.21 0.06
N MET A 47 8.02 2.23 0.86
CA MET A 47 7.56 2.48 2.23
C MET A 47 8.68 3.05 3.11
N CYS A 48 9.91 2.54 2.98
CA CYS A 48 11.07 3.05 3.70
C CYS A 48 11.42 4.48 3.29
N ALA A 49 11.41 4.78 1.99
CA ALA A 49 11.71 6.11 1.46
C ALA A 49 10.72 7.18 1.94
N ASN A 50 9.49 6.77 2.28
CA ASN A 50 8.39 7.63 2.66
C ASN A 50 8.06 7.60 4.15
N ASP A 51 8.97 7.08 4.99
CA ASP A 51 8.82 6.95 6.45
C ASP A 51 7.52 6.23 6.87
N VAL A 52 7.09 5.26 6.05
CA VAL A 52 5.96 4.38 6.35
C VAL A 52 6.47 3.16 7.08
N ARG A 53 5.87 2.87 8.23
CA ARG A 53 6.24 1.69 9.00
C ARG A 53 5.72 0.45 8.29
N PHE A 54 6.66 -0.37 7.81
CA PHE A 54 6.38 -1.62 7.11
C PHE A 54 6.84 -2.81 7.95
N LEU A 55 5.89 -3.62 8.41
CA LEU A 55 6.10 -4.76 9.29
C LEU A 55 5.79 -6.07 8.57
N ALA A 56 6.61 -7.09 8.77
CA ALA A 56 6.27 -8.46 8.40
C ALA A 56 5.88 -9.21 9.67
N THR A 57 4.67 -9.76 9.69
CA THR A 57 4.15 -10.55 10.83
C THR A 57 3.69 -11.91 10.34
N VAL A 58 3.81 -12.92 11.20
CA VAL A 58 3.27 -14.25 10.91
C VAL A 58 1.81 -14.28 11.35
N ASP A 59 0.90 -14.67 10.45
CA ASP A 59 -0.48 -14.98 10.79
C ASP A 59 -0.53 -16.33 11.53
N TRP A 60 -0.34 -16.25 12.85
CA TRP A 60 -0.35 -17.42 13.73
C TRP A 60 -1.69 -18.18 13.69
N CYS A 61 -2.80 -17.50 13.41
CA CYS A 61 -4.09 -18.16 13.26
C CYS A 61 -4.05 -19.09 12.04
N ARG A 62 -3.57 -18.61 10.88
CA ARG A 62 -3.39 -19.46 9.69
C ARG A 62 -2.39 -20.59 9.90
N LEU A 63 -1.26 -20.28 10.53
CA LEU A 63 -0.21 -21.27 10.81
C LEU A 63 -0.75 -22.42 11.68
N SER A 64 -1.43 -22.07 12.78
CA SER A 64 -1.97 -23.04 13.73
C SER A 64 -3.04 -23.95 13.10
N CYS A 65 -3.86 -23.42 12.18
CA CYS A 65 -4.88 -24.20 11.46
C CYS A 65 -4.30 -25.26 10.52
N ARG A 66 -3.06 -25.11 10.04
CA ARG A 66 -2.38 -26.09 9.18
C ARG A 66 -1.70 -27.21 9.97
N GLY A 67 -1.57 -27.08 11.30
CA GLY A 67 -0.91 -28.07 12.15
C GLY A 67 0.61 -28.16 11.94
N THR A 68 1.24 -27.10 11.41
CA THR A 68 2.70 -27.03 11.21
C THR A 68 3.29 -25.86 12.01
N LEU A 69 4.57 -25.96 12.39
CA LEU A 69 5.32 -24.87 13.04
C LEU A 69 6.24 -24.13 12.07
N ARG A 70 6.20 -24.47 10.78
CA ARG A 70 7.05 -23.86 9.75
C ARG A 70 6.22 -22.88 8.95
N ALA A 71 6.48 -21.59 9.14
CA ALA A 71 5.84 -20.54 8.34
C ALA A 71 6.29 -20.63 6.88
N GLU A 72 5.31 -20.64 5.97
CA GLU A 72 5.52 -20.45 4.54
C GLU A 72 5.33 -18.98 4.16
N PRO A 73 5.81 -18.52 2.99
CA PRO A 73 5.61 -17.13 2.56
C PRO A 73 4.15 -16.68 2.56
N GLY A 74 3.19 -17.58 2.31
CA GLY A 74 1.75 -17.29 2.37
C GLY A 74 1.16 -17.13 3.77
N ASP A 75 1.93 -17.45 4.81
CA ASP A 75 1.57 -17.23 6.22
C ASP A 75 2.08 -15.87 6.75
N ILE A 76 2.83 -15.13 5.93
CA ILE A 76 3.34 -13.81 6.25
C ILE A 76 2.32 -12.76 5.80
N VAL A 77 1.93 -11.91 6.74
CA VAL A 77 1.16 -10.69 6.48
C VAL A 77 2.10 -9.50 6.58
N TYR A 78 2.18 -8.75 5.49
CA TYR A 78 2.94 -7.51 5.42
C TYR A 78 2.01 -6.34 5.76
N GLN A 79 2.28 -5.65 6.84
CA GLN A 79 1.48 -4.55 7.32
C GLN A 79 2.18 -3.22 7.05
N ALA A 80 1.51 -2.32 6.33
CA ALA A 80 1.94 -0.94 6.13
C ALA A 80 1.09 -0.02 7.01
N GLU A 81 1.72 0.66 7.97
CA GLU A 81 1.10 1.62 8.89
C GLU A 81 1.43 3.05 8.46
N PHE A 82 0.40 3.79 8.08
CA PHE A 82 0.47 5.18 7.64
C PHE A 82 0.06 6.09 8.80
N PRO A 83 0.98 6.85 9.42
CA PRO A 83 0.65 7.76 10.50
C PRO A 83 -0.17 8.95 9.99
N GLY A 84 -1.04 9.50 10.84
CA GLY A 84 -1.78 10.73 10.54
C GLY A 84 -3.20 10.51 10.00
N PRO A 85 -3.93 11.61 9.73
CA PRO A 85 -5.32 11.56 9.30
C PRO A 85 -5.48 10.88 7.93
N ARG A 86 -6.63 10.27 7.71
CA ARG A 86 -6.97 9.54 6.47
C ARG A 86 -6.91 10.41 5.21
N GLU A 87 -7.19 11.70 5.34
CA GLU A 87 -7.14 12.70 4.27
C GLU A 87 -6.39 13.93 4.83
N ALA A 88 -5.56 14.57 4.00
CA ALA A 88 -4.91 15.83 4.36
C ALA A 88 -5.98 16.91 4.44
N GLY A 89 -5.87 17.79 5.44
CA GLY A 89 -6.55 19.08 5.42
C GLY A 89 -5.87 20.06 4.45
N PRO A 90 -6.55 21.16 4.08
CA PRO A 90 -5.97 22.19 3.24
C PRO A 90 -4.68 22.76 3.85
N GLY A 91 -3.58 22.73 3.08
CA GLY A 91 -2.28 23.23 3.51
C GLY A 91 -1.49 22.30 4.42
N GLU A 92 -1.98 21.07 4.65
CA GLU A 92 -1.24 20.03 5.36
C GLU A 92 -0.26 19.30 4.43
N SER A 93 0.77 18.69 5.02
CA SER A 93 1.69 17.83 4.27
C SER A 93 0.94 16.65 3.62
N PRO A 94 1.41 16.13 2.47
CA PRO A 94 0.78 14.97 1.83
C PRO A 94 0.60 13.83 2.82
N THR A 95 -0.60 13.25 2.87
CA THR A 95 -0.81 12.03 3.66
C THR A 95 0.06 10.91 3.10
N ALA A 96 0.52 10.03 3.96
CA ALA A 96 1.32 8.89 3.53
C ALA A 96 0.54 7.96 2.55
N LEU A 97 -0.80 8.05 2.54
CA LEU A 97 -1.65 7.40 1.54
C LEU A 97 -1.62 8.08 0.15
N GLN A 98 -1.46 9.41 0.09
CA GLN A 98 -1.22 10.11 -1.19
C GLN A 98 0.17 9.79 -1.72
N ILE A 99 1.17 9.75 -0.85
CA ILE A 99 2.55 9.39 -1.21
C ILE A 99 2.58 7.97 -1.80
N LEU A 100 1.96 7.00 -1.12
CA LEU A 100 1.80 5.65 -1.65
C LEU A 100 1.05 5.63 -2.98
N GLY A 101 -0.04 6.41 -3.10
CA GLY A 101 -0.79 6.51 -4.35
C GLY A 101 0.07 7.01 -5.51
N ILE A 102 0.93 8.00 -5.25
CA ILE A 102 1.89 8.55 -6.22
C ILE A 102 2.93 7.48 -6.60
N GLY A 103 3.55 6.83 -5.61
CA GLY A 103 4.54 5.76 -5.81
C GLY A 103 3.97 4.61 -6.64
N LEU A 104 2.80 4.08 -6.27
CA LEU A 104 2.08 3.03 -7.01
C LEU A 104 1.78 3.45 -8.45
N THR A 105 1.36 4.69 -8.65
CA THR A 105 1.03 5.20 -9.99
C THR A 105 2.28 5.25 -10.88
N HIS A 106 3.42 5.73 -10.34
CA HIS A 106 4.69 5.72 -11.06
C HIS A 106 5.14 4.29 -11.38
N GLU A 107 5.14 3.39 -10.40
CA GLU A 107 5.58 2.01 -10.61
C GLU A 107 4.75 1.27 -11.66
N LEU A 108 3.41 1.38 -11.57
CA LEU A 108 2.51 0.70 -12.51
C LEU A 108 2.56 1.31 -13.91
N ARG A 109 2.84 2.62 -14.03
CA ARG A 109 3.12 3.25 -15.32
C ARG A 109 4.44 2.74 -15.89
N ASP A 110 5.49 2.69 -15.09
CA ASP A 110 6.83 2.28 -15.53
C ASP A 110 6.86 0.79 -15.93
N ARG A 111 5.99 -0.03 -15.30
CA ARG A 111 5.72 -1.43 -15.71
C ARG A 111 4.81 -1.58 -16.93
N GLY A 112 4.24 -0.49 -17.45
CA GLY A 112 3.30 -0.49 -18.56
C GLY A 112 1.90 -1.05 -18.22
N THR A 113 1.57 -1.18 -16.94
CA THR A 113 0.27 -1.65 -16.45
C THR A 113 -0.79 -0.55 -16.54
N LEU A 114 -0.39 0.71 -16.26
CA LEU A 114 -1.25 1.88 -16.45
C LEU A 114 -0.96 2.58 -17.79
N LYS A 115 -2.01 3.08 -18.43
CA LYS A 115 -1.87 3.99 -19.58
C LYS A 115 -1.41 5.37 -19.11
N GLU A 116 -0.65 6.08 -19.94
CA GLU A 116 -0.12 7.42 -19.60
C GLU A 116 -1.23 8.39 -19.14
N GLN A 117 -2.35 8.42 -19.86
CA GLN A 117 -3.48 9.29 -19.51
C GLN A 117 -4.10 8.94 -18.14
N GLU A 118 -4.16 7.66 -17.79
CA GLU A 118 -4.67 7.20 -16.50
C GLU A 118 -3.68 7.54 -15.38
N ALA A 119 -2.38 7.36 -15.62
CA ALA A 119 -1.33 7.74 -14.68
C ALA A 119 -1.36 9.24 -14.40
N THR A 120 -1.47 10.09 -15.42
CA THR A 120 -1.58 11.55 -15.26
C THR A 120 -2.79 11.93 -14.41
N TRP A 121 -3.97 11.36 -14.69
CA TRP A 121 -5.18 11.63 -13.91
C TRP A 121 -5.04 11.20 -12.44
N LEU A 122 -4.44 10.03 -12.18
CA LEU A 122 -4.19 9.54 -10.82
C LEU A 122 -3.21 10.45 -10.07
N LEU A 123 -2.13 10.87 -10.71
CA LEU A 123 -1.17 11.80 -10.11
C LEU A 123 -1.85 13.13 -9.77
N GLU A 124 -2.63 13.70 -10.68
CA GLU A 124 -3.41 14.91 -10.40
C GLU A 124 -4.39 14.69 -9.22
N LEU A 125 -5.07 13.53 -9.15
CA LEU A 125 -5.98 13.21 -8.06
C LEU A 125 -5.26 13.18 -6.70
N PHE A 126 -4.07 12.58 -6.63
CA PHE A 126 -3.31 12.47 -5.38
C PHE A 126 -2.66 13.81 -4.99
N HIS A 127 -2.16 14.60 -5.95
CA HIS A 127 -1.58 15.92 -5.70
C HIS A 127 -2.63 16.98 -5.34
N ASN A 128 -3.73 17.11 -6.09
CA ASN A 128 -4.77 18.13 -5.85
C ASN A 128 -5.51 17.96 -4.52
N ARG A 129 -5.42 16.80 -3.89
CA ARG A 129 -5.95 16.57 -2.54
C ARG A 129 -5.08 17.15 -1.43
N ALA A 130 -3.83 17.54 -1.71
CA ALA A 130 -3.01 18.29 -0.75
C ALA A 130 -3.36 19.79 -0.73
N GLU A 131 -4.06 20.29 -1.75
CA GLU A 131 -4.31 21.73 -1.96
C GLU A 131 -5.75 22.19 -1.65
N ARG A 132 -6.67 21.27 -1.30
CA ARG A 132 -8.08 21.57 -0.96
C ARG A 132 -8.40 21.31 0.50
#